data_AF-A0A2S0WSI1-F1
#
_entry.id   AF-A0A2S0WSI1-F1
#
_cell.length_a   1.000
_cell.length_b   1.000
_cell.length_c   1.000
_cell.angle_alpha   90.00
_cell.angle_beta   90.00
_cell.angle_gamma   90.00
#
_symmetry.space_group_name_H-M   'P 1'
#
loop_
_entity.id
_entity.type
_entity.pdbx_description
1 polymer ?
#
loop_
_entity_poly.entity_id
_entity_poly.type
_entity_poly.pdbx_seq_one_letter_code
_entity_poly.pdbx_strand_id
1 'polypeptide(L)'
;MSQTLDEGPFFHGTKAHLRDGDFLTAGFRSNYRPEVVMNHIYFTALLDGAGLAAELAAGDGAPRVYAVEPTGPFEDDPNVTDKRFPGNPTRSYRSSAPLKVVGEITDWTRQTPEALQAWRERLAALRADERGEIIN
;
A
#
# COMPACT_ATOMS: atom_id res chain seq x y z
N MET A 1 -7.59 -6.32 -24.57
CA MET A 1 -7.83 -7.49 -23.70
C MET A 1 -8.18 -6.95 -22.34
N SER A 2 -9.32 -7.34 -21.77
CA SER A 2 -9.70 -6.95 -20.41
C SER A 2 -8.63 -7.47 -19.45
N GLN A 3 -7.91 -6.60 -18.75
CA GLN A 3 -7.06 -7.04 -17.64
C GLN A 3 -7.99 -7.60 -16.57
N THR A 4 -7.91 -8.91 -16.34
CA THR A 4 -8.58 -9.55 -15.21
C THR A 4 -7.83 -9.13 -13.96
N LEU A 5 -8.49 -8.39 -13.08
CA LEU A 5 -7.94 -8.05 -11.77
C LEU A 5 -7.83 -9.32 -10.92
N ASP A 6 -6.93 -9.30 -9.94
CA ASP A 6 -6.79 -10.43 -9.02
C ASP A 6 -8.06 -10.67 -8.20
N GLU A 7 -8.30 -11.92 -7.83
CA GLU A 7 -9.38 -12.30 -6.91
C GLU A 7 -8.93 -12.31 -5.44
N GLY A 8 -7.67 -11.94 -5.19
CA GLY A 8 -7.03 -12.01 -3.87
C GLY A 8 -6.21 -13.30 -3.67
N PRO A 9 -5.75 -13.58 -2.43
CA PRO A 9 -5.94 -12.76 -1.23
C PRO A 9 -5.27 -11.39 -1.36
N PHE A 10 -5.81 -10.39 -0.65
CA PHE A 10 -5.30 -9.03 -0.61
C PHE A 10 -4.74 -8.66 0.75
N PHE A 11 -3.76 -7.76 0.73
CA PHE A 11 -3.02 -7.35 1.91
C PHE A 11 -2.87 -5.83 1.97
N HIS A 12 -2.99 -5.29 3.18
CA HIS A 12 -2.74 -3.88 3.49
C HIS A 12 -1.66 -3.76 4.55
N GLY A 13 -0.58 -3.06 4.21
CA GLY A 13 0.51 -2.75 5.14
C GLY A 13 0.31 -1.40 5.80
N THR A 14 0.37 -1.35 7.13
CA THR A 14 0.20 -0.10 7.90
C THR A 14 0.85 -0.17 9.27
N LYS A 15 0.89 0.96 9.97
CA LYS A 15 1.24 1.05 11.40
C LYS A 15 0.01 1.26 12.29
N ALA A 16 -1.18 1.35 11.69
CA ALA A 16 -2.42 1.37 12.44
C ALA A 16 -2.64 0.02 13.15
N HIS A 17 -3.14 0.09 14.39
CA HIS A 17 -3.52 -1.07 15.16
C HIS A 17 -5.01 -1.34 14.95
N LEU A 18 -5.33 -2.44 14.27
CA LEU A 18 -6.66 -2.81 13.81
C LEU A 18 -7.00 -4.21 14.32
N ARG A 19 -8.29 -4.52 14.32
CA ARG A 19 -8.84 -5.83 14.69
C ARG A 19 -9.63 -6.41 13.53
N ASP A 20 -9.84 -7.72 13.59
CA ASP A 20 -10.70 -8.41 12.64
C ASP A 20 -12.10 -7.80 12.65
N GLY A 21 -12.61 -7.49 11.46
CA GLY A 21 -13.89 -6.81 11.27
C GLY A 21 -13.80 -5.28 11.23
N ASP A 22 -12.66 -4.67 11.55
CA ASP A 22 -12.46 -3.23 11.36
C ASP A 22 -12.46 -2.85 9.87
N PHE A 23 -12.71 -1.57 9.57
CA PHE A 23 -12.70 -1.03 8.22
C PHE A 23 -11.60 0.00 8.03
N LEU A 24 -10.82 -0.18 6.99
CA LEU A 24 -9.81 0.75 6.49
C LEU A 24 -10.41 1.64 5.41
N THR A 25 -10.26 2.95 5.54
CA THR A 25 -10.85 3.91 4.59
C THR A 25 -9.78 4.84 4.00
N ALA A 26 -10.14 5.49 2.90
CA ALA A 26 -9.42 6.67 2.43
C ALA A 26 -9.59 7.87 3.41
N GLY A 27 -8.96 9.00 3.08
CA GLY A 27 -9.06 10.25 3.84
C GLY A 27 -7.90 10.53 4.80
N PHE A 28 -6.91 9.64 4.86
CA PHE A 28 -5.69 9.84 5.65
C PHE A 28 -4.60 10.52 4.83
N ARG A 29 -3.65 11.16 5.52
CA ARG A 29 -2.46 11.75 4.88
C ARG A 29 -1.60 10.64 4.27
N SER A 30 -0.98 10.95 3.12
CA SER A 30 -0.05 10.03 2.47
C SER A 30 1.12 9.66 3.37
N ASN A 31 1.56 8.40 3.31
CA ASN A 31 2.81 7.94 3.92
C ASN A 31 4.05 8.58 3.27
N TYR A 32 3.93 9.08 2.04
CA TYR A 32 5.06 9.58 1.26
C TYR A 32 5.07 11.12 1.18
N ARG A 33 3.90 11.76 1.06
CA ARG A 33 3.75 13.24 1.00
C ARG A 33 2.71 13.72 2.02
N PRO A 34 3.11 14.10 3.25
CA PRO A 34 2.18 14.43 4.34
C PRO A 34 1.15 15.53 4.03
N GLU A 35 1.44 16.38 3.05
CA GLU A 35 0.56 17.44 2.54
C GLU A 35 -0.60 16.92 1.67
N VAL A 36 -0.54 15.67 1.18
CA VAL A 36 -1.58 15.05 0.36
C VAL A 36 -2.51 14.21 1.23
N VAL A 37 -3.82 14.47 1.13
CA VAL A 37 -4.87 13.61 1.70
C VAL A 37 -5.28 12.59 0.63
N MET A 38 -5.19 11.30 0.94
CA MET A 38 -5.44 10.23 -0.02
C MET A 38 -6.95 10.03 -0.24
N ASN A 39 -7.39 10.03 -1.50
CA ASN A 39 -8.77 9.78 -1.94
C ASN A 39 -9.10 8.29 -2.00
N HIS A 40 -8.08 7.44 -1.93
CA HIS A 40 -8.19 5.99 -2.04
C HIS A 40 -7.48 5.28 -0.88
N ILE A 41 -7.93 4.07 -0.59
CA ILE A 41 -7.23 3.10 0.25
C ILE A 41 -6.49 2.11 -0.66
N TYR A 42 -5.24 1.80 -0.31
CA TYR A 42 -4.31 1.06 -1.15
C TYR A 42 -4.04 -0.32 -0.57
N PHE A 43 -3.93 -1.33 -1.43
CA PHE A 43 -3.69 -2.71 -1.05
C PHE A 43 -3.00 -3.47 -2.19
N THR A 44 -2.51 -4.68 -1.94
CA THR A 44 -1.80 -5.47 -2.93
C THR A 44 -2.13 -6.95 -2.81
N ALA A 45 -2.00 -7.70 -3.90
CA ALA A 45 -2.06 -9.16 -3.88
C ALA A 45 -0.69 -9.81 -3.55
N LEU A 46 0.35 -9.02 -3.25
CA LEU A 46 1.67 -9.50 -2.84
C LEU A 46 1.92 -9.24 -1.36
N LEU A 47 2.06 -10.31 -0.58
CA LEU A 47 2.28 -10.22 0.87
C LEU A 47 3.52 -9.39 1.25
N ASP A 48 4.66 -9.67 0.61
CA ASP A 48 5.90 -8.93 0.87
C ASP A 48 5.81 -7.46 0.41
N GLY A 49 4.96 -7.16 -0.58
CA GLY A 49 4.64 -5.81 -1.00
C GLY A 49 3.94 -5.03 0.12
N ALA A 50 2.95 -5.66 0.77
CA ALA A 50 2.29 -5.10 1.94
C ALA A 50 3.25 -5.00 3.14
N GLY A 51 4.13 -5.98 3.34
CA GLY A 51 5.18 -5.93 4.37
C GLY A 51 6.09 -4.71 4.23
N LEU A 52 6.61 -4.48 3.02
CA LEU A 52 7.41 -3.29 2.72
C LEU A 52 6.63 -1.99 2.96
N ALA A 53 5.37 -1.93 2.53
CA ALA A 53 4.51 -0.77 2.76
C ALA A 53 4.29 -0.50 4.26
N ALA A 54 4.11 -1.54 5.07
CA ALA A 54 3.97 -1.41 6.52
C ALA A 54 5.22 -0.80 7.18
N GLU A 55 6.41 -1.28 6.79
CA GLU A 55 7.70 -0.77 7.29
C GLU A 55 7.94 0.70 6.93
N LEU A 56 7.44 1.13 5.76
CA LEU A 56 7.57 2.48 5.24
C LEU A 56 6.44 3.42 5.67
N ALA A 57 5.36 2.90 6.24
CA ALA A 57 4.22 3.71 6.67
C ALA A 57 4.65 4.76 7.71
N ALA A 58 3.96 5.91 7.67
CA ALA A 58 4.21 7.02 8.59
C ALA A 58 3.74 6.67 10.02
N GLY A 59 4.39 7.31 11.00
CA GLY A 59 4.09 7.14 12.44
C GLY A 59 5.02 6.16 13.15
N ASP A 60 4.86 6.11 14.47
CA ASP A 60 5.75 5.38 15.40
C ASP A 60 5.22 4.00 15.81
N GLY A 61 4.07 3.59 15.24
CA GLY A 61 3.49 2.27 15.48
C GLY A 61 4.36 1.15 14.91
N ALA A 62 4.18 -0.06 15.44
CA ALA A 62 4.79 -1.25 14.87
C ALA A 62 4.22 -1.52 13.46
N PRO A 63 5.06 -1.87 12.48
CA PRO A 63 4.61 -2.27 11.15
C PRO A 63 3.83 -3.59 11.19
N ARG A 64 2.62 -3.55 10.63
CA ARG A 64 1.63 -4.64 10.60
C ARG A 64 1.10 -4.85 9.19
N VAL A 65 0.76 -6.09 8.88
CA VAL A 65 0.12 -6.45 7.62
C VAL A 65 -1.21 -7.11 7.94
N TYR A 66 -2.26 -6.67 7.28
CA TYR A 66 -3.60 -7.24 7.43
C TYR A 66 -4.03 -7.87 6.11
N ALA A 67 -4.63 -9.06 6.19
CA ALA A 67 -5.44 -9.57 5.12
C ALA A 67 -6.75 -8.78 5.07
N VAL A 68 -7.17 -8.41 3.86
CA VAL A 68 -8.30 -7.50 3.67
C VAL A 68 -9.21 -7.95 2.52
N GLU A 69 -10.48 -7.58 2.61
CA GLU A 69 -11.48 -7.76 1.56
C GLU A 69 -11.99 -6.39 1.10
N PRO A 70 -11.90 -6.06 -0.20
CA PRO A 70 -12.50 -4.83 -0.71
C PRO A 70 -14.03 -4.90 -0.63
N THR A 71 -14.66 -3.86 -0.10
CA THR A 71 -16.12 -3.80 0.04
C THR A 71 -16.82 -3.20 -1.18
N GLY A 72 -16.05 -2.89 -2.23
CA GLY A 72 -16.51 -2.23 -3.45
C GLY A 72 -15.51 -2.40 -4.59
N PRO A 73 -15.75 -1.75 -5.73
CA PRO A 73 -14.85 -1.84 -6.88
C PRO A 73 -13.47 -1.28 -6.56
N PHE A 74 -12.46 -1.79 -7.24
CA PHE A 74 -11.08 -1.34 -7.16
C PHE A 74 -10.43 -1.36 -8.54
N GLU A 75 -9.29 -0.69 -8.66
CA GLU A 75 -8.52 -0.56 -9.89
C GLU A 75 -7.03 -0.69 -9.61
N ASP A 76 -6.23 -0.88 -10.66
CA ASP A 76 -4.76 -0.85 -10.57
C ASP A 76 -4.28 0.47 -9.98
N ASP A 77 -3.26 0.42 -9.12
CA ASP A 77 -2.63 1.63 -8.59
C ASP A 77 -1.81 2.34 -9.69
N PRO A 78 -2.23 3.53 -10.15
CA PRO A 78 -1.54 4.23 -11.22
C PRO A 78 -0.17 4.76 -10.80
N ASN A 79 0.18 4.76 -9.51
CA ASN A 79 1.50 5.18 -9.04
C ASN A 79 2.59 4.15 -9.37
N VAL A 80 2.22 2.90 -9.61
CA VAL A 80 3.17 1.80 -9.86
C VAL A 80 2.85 0.95 -11.09
N THR A 81 1.66 1.08 -11.65
CA THR A 81 1.24 0.45 -12.91
C THR A 81 1.67 1.26 -14.12
N ASP A 82 2.24 0.61 -15.14
CA ASP A 82 2.71 1.22 -16.38
C ASP A 82 3.70 2.39 -16.18
N LYS A 83 4.45 2.38 -15.06
CA LYS A 83 5.48 3.38 -14.76
C LYS A 83 6.85 2.91 -15.19
N ARG A 84 7.49 2.07 -14.37
CA ARG A 84 8.82 1.54 -14.64
C ARG A 84 8.78 0.31 -15.55
N PHE A 85 7.69 -0.46 -15.44
CA PHE A 85 7.47 -1.71 -16.15
C PHE A 85 6.03 -1.71 -16.69
N PRO A 86 5.77 -2.38 -17.83
CA PRO A 86 4.42 -2.50 -18.37
C PRO A 86 3.51 -3.32 -17.45
N GLY A 87 2.25 -2.91 -17.37
CA GLY A 87 1.23 -3.51 -16.52
C GLY A 87 1.46 -3.27 -15.03
N ASN A 88 0.84 -4.13 -14.21
CA ASN A 88 0.89 -4.07 -12.74
C ASN A 88 1.69 -5.24 -12.15
N PRO A 89 3.02 -5.29 -12.32
CA PRO A 89 3.83 -6.40 -11.78
C PRO A 89 3.83 -6.45 -10.26
N THR A 90 3.55 -5.33 -9.60
CA THR A 90 3.43 -5.24 -8.14
C THR A 90 2.08 -5.72 -7.62
N ARG A 91 1.11 -5.97 -8.52
CA ARG A 91 -0.27 -6.30 -8.19
C ARG A 91 -0.83 -5.38 -7.11
N SER A 92 -0.58 -4.07 -7.28
CA SER A 92 -0.99 -3.02 -6.36
C SER A 92 -2.28 -2.39 -6.86
N TYR A 93 -3.20 -2.15 -5.94
CA TYR A 93 -4.55 -1.73 -6.23
C TYR A 93 -4.95 -0.58 -5.30
N ARG A 94 -6.00 0.14 -5.71
CA ARG A 94 -6.63 1.17 -4.89
C ARG A 94 -8.14 1.12 -5.02
N SER A 95 -8.84 1.51 -3.95
CA SER A 95 -10.31 1.63 -3.93
C SER A 95 -10.73 2.91 -3.20
N SER A 96 -11.87 3.49 -3.60
CA SER A 96 -12.53 4.55 -2.85
C SER A 96 -13.48 3.99 -1.79
N ALA A 97 -13.88 2.72 -1.93
CA ALA A 97 -14.64 1.99 -0.93
C ALA A 97 -13.71 1.49 0.20
N PRO A 98 -14.23 1.30 1.42
CA PRO A 98 -13.45 0.71 2.50
C PRO A 98 -12.91 -0.69 2.18
N LEU A 99 -11.87 -1.09 2.91
CA LEU A 99 -11.43 -2.48 3.00
C LEU A 99 -11.80 -3.03 4.37
N LYS A 100 -12.38 -4.22 4.40
CA LYS A 100 -12.65 -4.94 5.66
C LYS A 100 -11.43 -5.74 6.06
N VAL A 101 -10.97 -5.59 7.30
CA VAL A 101 -9.90 -6.41 7.87
C VAL A 101 -10.45 -7.80 8.18
N VAL A 102 -9.80 -8.84 7.65
CA VAL A 102 -10.18 -10.24 7.91
C VAL A 102 -9.19 -10.99 8.81
N GLY A 103 -8.02 -10.41 9.06
CA GLY A 103 -6.98 -11.02 9.91
C GLY A 103 -5.69 -10.21 9.90
N GLU A 104 -4.89 -10.30 10.96
CA GLU A 104 -3.49 -9.87 10.96
C GLU A 104 -2.58 -11.00 10.44
N ILE A 105 -1.67 -10.67 9.52
CA ILE A 105 -0.65 -11.59 9.00
C ILE A 105 0.68 -11.26 9.66
N THR A 106 1.25 -12.23 10.36
CA THR A 106 2.52 -12.07 11.09
C THR A 106 3.71 -12.71 10.36
N ASP A 107 3.46 -13.67 9.47
CA ASP A 107 4.48 -14.40 8.72
C ASP A 107 4.74 -13.73 7.37
N TRP A 108 5.59 -12.70 7.37
CA TRP A 108 6.00 -11.98 6.17
C TRP A 108 7.43 -11.47 6.31
N THR A 109 8.08 -11.22 5.17
CA THR A 109 9.51 -10.94 5.13
C THR A 109 9.83 -9.55 5.69
N ARG A 110 10.51 -9.50 6.84
CA ARG A 110 11.03 -8.26 7.41
C ARG A 110 12.24 -7.77 6.60
N GLN A 111 12.27 -6.47 6.34
CA GLN A 111 13.41 -5.83 5.68
C GLN A 111 14.52 -5.58 6.69
N THR A 112 15.78 -5.64 6.25
CA THR A 112 16.90 -5.25 7.11
C THR A 112 16.91 -3.72 7.31
N PRO A 113 17.50 -3.23 8.40
CA PRO A 113 17.64 -1.79 8.63
C PRO A 113 18.30 -1.05 7.46
N GLU A 114 19.31 -1.66 6.83
CA GLU A 114 20.04 -1.09 5.69
C GLU A 114 19.14 -1.00 4.45
N ALA A 115 18.35 -2.04 4.18
CA ALA A 115 17.40 -2.04 3.08
C ALA A 115 16.31 -0.98 3.27
N LEU A 116 15.79 -0.84 4.50
CA LEU A 116 14.81 0.19 4.83
C LEU A 116 15.38 1.60 4.69
N GLN A 117 16.63 1.80 5.09
CA GLN A 117 17.31 3.08 4.93
C GLN A 117 17.46 3.44 3.43
N ALA A 118 17.90 2.49 2.61
CA ALA A 118 18.01 2.69 1.16
C ALA A 118 16.65 3.03 0.52
N TRP A 119 15.56 2.39 0.96
CA TRP A 119 14.21 2.73 0.50
C TRP A 119 13.79 4.15 0.89
N ARG A 120 14.05 4.56 2.14
CA ARG A 120 13.73 5.92 2.62
C ARG A 120 14.49 6.99 1.85
N GLU A 121 15.77 6.75 1.56
CA GLU A 121 16.60 7.64 0.75
C GLU A 121 16.08 7.75 -0.68
N ARG A 122 15.71 6.63 -1.30
CA ARG A 122 15.10 6.61 -2.64
C ARG A 122 13.78 7.39 -2.67
N LEU A 123 12.92 7.21 -1.68
CA LEU A 123 11.65 7.95 -1.57
C LEU A 123 11.88 9.45 -1.32
N ALA A 124 12.90 9.82 -0.54
CA ALA A 124 13.29 11.21 -0.35
C ALA A 124 13.78 11.85 -1.66
N ALA A 125 14.59 11.13 -2.44
CA ALA A 125 15.04 11.60 -3.76
C ALA A 125 13.87 11.77 -4.74
N LEU A 126 12.91 10.82 -4.75
CA LEU A 126 11.71 10.92 -5.59
C LEU A 126 10.81 12.10 -5.19
N ARG A 127 10.69 12.42 -3.90
CA ARG A 127 9.92 13.59 -3.45
C ARG A 127 10.45 14.91 -4.00
N ALA A 128 11.77 15.03 -4.15
CA ALA A 128 12.42 16.22 -4.69
C ALA A 128 12.29 16.33 -6.23
N ASP A 129 11.75 15.31 -6.87
CA ASP A 129 11.59 15.19 -8.32
C ASP A 129 10.09 15.28 -8.70
N GLU A 130 9.77 15.90 -9.83
CA GLU A 130 8.41 15.95 -10.37
C GLU A 130 7.85 14.54 -10.65
N ARG A 131 8.73 13.57 -10.92
CA ARG A 131 8.38 12.15 -11.10
C ARG A 131 7.83 11.47 -9.84
N GLY A 132 7.95 12.10 -8.67
CA GLY A 132 7.37 11.60 -7.43
C GLY A 132 5.95 12.10 -7.15
N GLU A 133 5.28 12.74 -8.12
CA GLU A 133 3.89 13.16 -7.99
C GLU A 133 2.99 11.98 -7.62
N ILE A 134 2.09 12.20 -6.65
CA ILE A 134 1.11 11.19 -6.26
C ILE A 134 -0.12 11.35 -7.15
N ILE A 135 -0.42 10.31 -7.92
CA ILE A 135 -1.68 10.20 -8.66
C ILE A 135 -2.71 9.68 -7.67
N ASN A 136 -3.55 10.61 -7.18
CA ASN A 136 -4.51 10.39 -6.12
C ASN A 136 -5.93 10.24 -6.65
#